data_AF-A0A2V9DD92-F1
#
_entry.id   AF-A0A2V9DD92-F1
#
_cell.length_a   1.000
_cell.length_b   1.000
_cell.length_c   1.000
_cell.angle_alpha   90.00
_cell.angle_beta   90.00
_cell.angle_gamma   90.00
#
_symmetry.space_group_name_H-M   'P 1'
#
loop_
_entity.id
_entity.type
_entity.pdbx_description
1 polymer ?
#
loop_
_entity_poly.entity_id
_entity_poly.type
_entity_poly.pdbx_seq_one_letter_code
_entity_poly.pdbx_strand_id
1 'polypeptide(L)'
;MPRSELTVKDGVITHKLTGRTLRYGQVAEKAAAIKLPAEPKIKTPDQYTLMKKPTKLLDTPLKVDGSATYGIDVRLPGMLYAAAKASPVFKGKVKRYDASVVKNRAGVHSVVEFSGEEIEAGVAVVADSYWHARTALDAMPIEWDEGTHGNDSSEEFFKSSRAMLDEPGAKVVTKKGDPEAVLKNASQVVAAVYEVPYLDHTVMEPFNCTAQVTPDRVDI
;
A
#
# COMPACT_ATOMS: atom_id res chain seq x y z
N MET A 1 -19.87 -24.48 -30.86
CA MET A 1 -20.56 -23.32 -31.47
C MET A 1 -19.51 -22.51 -32.23
N PRO A 2 -19.75 -22.13 -33.50
CA PRO A 2 -18.81 -21.35 -34.28
C PRO A 2 -18.53 -19.96 -33.70
N ARG A 3 -17.27 -19.51 -33.73
CA ARG A 3 -16.87 -18.16 -33.30
C ARG A 3 -17.60 -17.05 -34.07
N SER A 4 -17.88 -17.27 -35.35
CA SER A 4 -18.56 -16.31 -36.24
C SER A 4 -19.99 -15.96 -35.79
N GLU A 5 -20.61 -16.81 -34.98
CA GLU A 5 -21.96 -16.62 -34.44
C GLU A 5 -21.96 -15.83 -33.12
N LEU A 6 -20.78 -15.52 -32.57
CA LEU A 6 -20.63 -14.77 -31.33
C LEU A 6 -20.25 -13.31 -31.60
N THR A 7 -20.89 -12.39 -30.89
CA THR A 7 -20.45 -11.00 -30.76
C THR A 7 -20.05 -10.69 -29.34
N VAL A 8 -19.15 -9.74 -29.20
CA VAL A 8 -18.72 -9.25 -27.90
C VAL A 8 -18.90 -7.74 -27.88
N LYS A 9 -19.56 -7.25 -26.83
CA LYS A 9 -19.66 -5.82 -26.54
C LYS A 9 -19.77 -5.63 -25.03
N ASP A 10 -19.04 -4.65 -24.49
CA ASP A 10 -19.12 -4.24 -23.08
C ASP A 10 -19.00 -5.40 -22.07
N GLY A 11 -18.10 -6.35 -22.34
CA GLY A 11 -17.85 -7.51 -21.48
C GLY A 11 -18.90 -8.62 -21.55
N VAL A 12 -19.86 -8.52 -22.49
CA VAL A 12 -20.90 -9.52 -22.75
C VAL A 12 -20.62 -10.23 -24.07
N ILE A 13 -20.60 -11.55 -24.02
CA ILE A 13 -20.57 -12.46 -25.17
C ILE A 13 -22.02 -12.81 -25.51
N THR A 14 -22.43 -12.55 -26.75
CA THR A 14 -23.79 -12.80 -27.23
C THR A 14 -23.73 -13.77 -28.41
N HIS A 15 -24.49 -14.86 -28.34
CA HIS A 15 -24.75 -15.72 -29.48
C HIS A 15 -25.88 -15.15 -30.33
N LYS A 16 -25.56 -14.69 -31.54
CA LYS A 16 -26.48 -13.91 -32.40
C LYS A 16 -27.76 -14.67 -32.73
N LEU A 17 -27.68 -15.97 -33.01
CA LEU A 17 -28.82 -16.75 -33.52
C LEU A 17 -29.85 -17.07 -32.43
N THR A 18 -29.42 -17.24 -31.17
CA THR A 18 -30.33 -17.62 -30.08
C THR A 18 -30.52 -16.51 -29.04
N GLY A 19 -29.80 -15.38 -29.15
CA GLY A 19 -29.83 -14.30 -28.16
C GLY A 19 -29.22 -14.66 -26.79
N ARG A 20 -28.61 -15.84 -26.64
CA ARG A 20 -28.01 -16.27 -25.36
C ARG A 20 -26.79 -15.41 -25.04
N THR A 21 -26.63 -15.04 -23.78
CA THR A 21 -25.54 -14.18 -23.32
C THR A 21 -24.74 -14.80 -22.18
N LEU A 22 -23.46 -14.45 -22.11
CA LEU A 22 -22.56 -14.74 -21.01
C LEU A 22 -21.68 -13.52 -20.74
N ARG A 23 -21.30 -13.29 -19.49
CA ARG A 23 -20.26 -12.32 -19.13
C ARG A 23 -18.89 -12.99 -19.08
N TYR A 24 -17.83 -12.23 -19.31
CA TYR A 24 -16.46 -12.74 -19.26
C TYR A 24 -16.12 -13.48 -17.97
N GLY A 25 -16.56 -12.99 -16.80
CA GLY A 25 -16.32 -13.66 -15.52
C GLY A 25 -16.86 -15.10 -15.46
N GLN A 26 -17.94 -15.40 -16.17
CA GLN A 26 -18.55 -16.74 -16.20
C GLN A 26 -17.74 -17.75 -17.03
N VAL A 27 -16.83 -17.27 -17.88
CA VAL A 27 -16.00 -18.11 -18.75
C VAL A 27 -14.50 -17.96 -18.47
N ALA A 28 -14.10 -17.03 -17.60
CA ALA A 28 -12.71 -16.66 -17.37
C ALA A 28 -11.84 -17.84 -16.95
N GLU A 29 -12.28 -18.62 -15.96
CA GLU A 29 -11.56 -19.81 -15.47
C GLU A 29 -11.33 -20.84 -16.59
N LYS A 30 -12.40 -21.18 -17.33
CA LYS A 30 -12.31 -22.13 -18.45
C LYS A 30 -11.47 -21.57 -19.60
N ALA A 31 -11.55 -20.28 -19.87
CA ALA A 31 -10.76 -19.63 -20.91
C ALA A 31 -9.26 -19.61 -20.58
N ALA A 32 -8.89 -19.46 -19.31
CA ALA A 32 -7.50 -19.47 -18.85
C ALA A 32 -6.82 -20.84 -19.08
N ALA A 33 -7.58 -21.93 -19.12
CA ALA A 33 -7.06 -23.27 -19.39
C ALA A 33 -6.84 -23.57 -20.88
N ILE A 34 -7.29 -22.70 -21.79
CA ILE A 34 -7.20 -22.92 -23.24
C ILE A 34 -5.89 -22.34 -23.78
N LYS A 35 -5.05 -23.19 -24.38
CA LYS A 35 -3.91 -22.74 -25.19
C LYS A 35 -4.40 -22.23 -26.54
N LEU A 36 -4.10 -20.96 -26.85
CA LEU A 36 -4.43 -20.40 -28.15
C LEU A 36 -3.43 -20.90 -29.20
N PRO A 37 -3.88 -21.34 -30.38
CA PRO A 37 -2.99 -21.75 -31.47
C PRO A 37 -2.27 -20.55 -32.10
N ALA A 38 -2.82 -19.34 -31.96
CA ALA A 38 -2.21 -18.08 -32.36
C ALA A 38 -2.80 -16.95 -31.52
N GLU A 39 -1.99 -15.94 -31.23
CA GLU A 39 -2.43 -14.74 -30.52
C GLU A 39 -3.52 -13.99 -31.31
N PRO A 40 -4.56 -13.48 -30.64
CA PRO A 40 -5.59 -12.71 -31.31
C PRO A 40 -5.03 -11.35 -31.73
N LYS A 41 -5.51 -10.85 -32.88
CA LYS A 41 -5.17 -9.50 -33.33
C LYS A 41 -5.57 -8.46 -32.26
N ILE A 42 -4.60 -7.68 -31.80
CA ILE A 42 -4.82 -6.57 -30.87
C ILE A 42 -5.60 -5.47 -31.59
N LYS A 43 -6.51 -4.82 -30.87
CA LYS A 43 -7.28 -3.69 -31.38
C LYS A 43 -6.36 -2.55 -31.79
N THR A 44 -6.66 -1.91 -32.91
CA THR A 44 -5.99 -0.66 -33.32
C THR A 44 -6.61 0.55 -32.63
N PRO A 45 -5.91 1.71 -32.53
CA PRO A 45 -6.42 2.88 -31.81
C PRO A 45 -7.80 3.39 -32.26
N ASP A 46 -8.15 3.23 -33.53
CA ASP A 46 -9.46 3.54 -34.11
C ASP A 46 -10.59 2.58 -33.63
N GLN A 47 -10.23 1.41 -33.12
CA GLN A 47 -11.16 0.42 -32.57
C GLN A 47 -11.37 0.56 -31.05
N TYR A 48 -10.68 1.50 -30.40
CA TYR A 48 -10.82 1.73 -28.97
C TYR A 48 -12.15 2.41 -28.67
N THR A 49 -12.92 1.82 -27.76
CA THR A 49 -14.24 2.34 -27.38
C THR A 49 -14.20 3.24 -26.16
N LEU A 50 -13.15 3.16 -25.33
CA LEU A 50 -13.02 3.89 -24.06
C LEU A 50 -11.87 4.92 -24.07
N MET A 51 -10.78 4.64 -24.77
CA MET A 51 -9.62 5.53 -24.80
C MET A 51 -9.99 6.92 -25.34
N LYS A 52 -9.44 7.96 -24.71
CA LYS A 52 -9.70 9.37 -25.05
C LYS A 52 -11.17 9.81 -24.93
N LYS A 53 -12.02 9.04 -24.24
CA LYS A 53 -13.40 9.43 -23.95
C LYS A 53 -13.56 9.80 -22.47
N PRO A 54 -14.23 10.91 -22.16
CA PRO A 54 -14.65 11.20 -20.79
C PRO A 54 -15.52 10.04 -20.29
N THR A 55 -15.04 9.33 -19.28
CA THR A 55 -15.73 8.18 -18.68
C THR A 55 -15.93 8.46 -17.20
N LYS A 56 -17.15 8.28 -16.70
CA LYS A 56 -17.44 8.45 -15.28
C LYS A 56 -16.79 7.32 -14.48
N LEU A 57 -16.15 7.64 -13.37
CA LEU A 57 -15.64 6.62 -12.45
C LEU A 57 -16.83 5.93 -11.77
N LEU A 58 -16.75 4.60 -11.65
CA LEU A 58 -17.83 3.78 -11.10
C LEU A 58 -18.07 4.02 -9.61
N ASP A 59 -17.04 4.49 -8.90
CA ASP A 59 -17.05 4.75 -7.46
C ASP A 59 -17.44 6.19 -7.09
N THR A 60 -17.60 7.09 -8.07
CA THR A 60 -17.97 8.49 -7.81
C THR A 60 -19.28 8.60 -7.03
N PRO A 61 -20.39 7.92 -7.40
CA PRO A 61 -21.63 8.01 -6.64
C PRO A 61 -21.44 7.66 -5.15
N LEU A 62 -20.71 6.58 -4.87
CA LEU A 62 -20.47 6.08 -3.52
C LEU A 62 -19.67 7.07 -2.67
N LYS A 63 -18.70 7.75 -3.29
CA LYS A 63 -17.83 8.70 -2.60
C LYS A 63 -18.53 10.03 -2.30
N VAL A 64 -19.47 10.46 -3.12
CA VAL A 64 -20.15 11.75 -2.96
C VAL A 64 -21.38 11.70 -2.06
N ASP A 65 -22.01 10.52 -1.90
CA ASP A 65 -23.14 10.32 -1.01
C ASP A 65 -22.76 9.71 0.36
N GLY A 66 -21.48 9.40 0.56
CA GLY A 66 -20.96 8.82 1.80
C GLY A 66 -21.26 7.34 1.99
N SER A 67 -21.76 6.63 0.97
CA SER A 67 -22.01 5.18 1.04
C SER A 67 -20.77 4.33 0.75
N ALA A 68 -19.67 4.93 0.29
CA ALA A 68 -18.39 4.26 0.15
C ALA A 68 -17.90 3.75 1.51
N THR A 69 -17.61 2.45 1.58
CA THR A 69 -17.01 1.81 2.75
C THR A 69 -15.49 1.80 2.59
N TYR A 70 -14.79 2.41 3.54
CA TYR A 70 -13.33 2.38 3.65
C TYR A 70 -12.91 1.32 4.67
N GLY A 71 -11.60 1.02 4.74
CA GLY A 71 -11.10 -0.01 5.64
C GLY A 71 -11.45 0.27 7.10
N ILE A 72 -11.41 1.56 7.50
CA ILE A 72 -11.76 1.99 8.86
C ILE A 72 -13.26 1.84 9.20
N ASP A 73 -14.13 1.67 8.19
CA ASP A 73 -15.58 1.53 8.36
C ASP A 73 -16.00 0.07 8.60
N VAL A 74 -15.10 -0.89 8.35
CA VAL A 74 -15.40 -2.33 8.47
C VAL A 74 -15.77 -2.66 9.92
N ARG A 75 -16.90 -3.35 10.11
CA ARG A 75 -17.38 -3.84 11.42
C ARG A 75 -17.80 -5.29 11.27
N LEU A 76 -17.17 -6.18 12.04
CA LEU A 76 -17.51 -7.61 12.06
C LEU A 76 -18.10 -8.02 13.42
N PRO A 77 -18.98 -9.05 13.48
CA PRO A 77 -19.46 -9.58 14.74
C PRO A 77 -18.31 -10.07 15.63
N GLY A 78 -18.26 -9.58 16.87
CA GLY A 78 -17.20 -9.93 17.83
C GLY A 78 -15.82 -9.33 17.53
N MET A 79 -15.74 -8.35 16.62
CA MET A 79 -14.47 -7.69 16.26
C MET A 79 -13.84 -7.00 17.47
N LEU A 80 -12.54 -7.25 17.65
CA LEU A 80 -11.70 -6.52 18.59
C LEU A 80 -10.91 -5.42 17.86
N TYR A 81 -10.44 -4.44 18.61
CA TYR A 81 -9.68 -3.30 18.13
C TYR A 81 -8.30 -3.32 18.75
N ALA A 82 -7.28 -3.11 17.93
CA ALA A 82 -5.90 -2.97 18.38
C ALA A 82 -5.46 -1.51 18.30
N ALA A 83 -4.85 -1.01 19.36
CA ALA A 83 -4.04 0.20 19.33
C ALA A 83 -2.58 -0.22 19.54
N ALA A 84 -1.67 0.28 18.70
CA ALA A 84 -0.26 -0.08 18.74
C ALA A 84 0.62 1.15 19.00
N LYS A 85 1.73 0.93 19.72
CA LYS A 85 2.85 1.87 19.83
C LYS A 85 4.10 1.13 19.36
N ALA A 86 4.71 1.63 18.30
CA ALA A 86 6.00 1.14 17.81
C ALA A 86 7.15 1.93 18.44
N SER A 87 8.35 1.37 18.36
CA SER A 87 9.59 2.05 18.72
C SER A 87 9.67 3.39 18.00
N PRO A 88 9.98 4.49 18.70
CA PRO A 88 10.16 5.80 18.07
C PRO A 88 11.46 5.87 17.25
N VAL A 89 12.36 4.90 17.43
CA VAL A 89 13.64 4.83 16.72
C VAL A 89 13.63 3.66 15.75
N PHE A 90 14.08 3.93 14.51
CA PHE A 90 14.18 2.93 13.46
C PHE A 90 15.06 1.75 13.90
N LYS A 91 14.57 0.52 13.70
CA LYS A 91 15.20 -0.72 14.19
C LYS A 91 15.44 -0.79 15.71
N GLY A 92 14.82 0.11 16.48
CA GLY A 92 14.76 -0.03 17.93
C GLY A 92 13.92 -1.24 18.35
N LYS A 93 14.07 -1.65 19.61
CA LYS A 93 13.44 -2.84 20.19
C LYS A 93 12.63 -2.48 21.43
N VAL A 94 11.64 -3.31 21.75
CA VAL A 94 11.00 -3.27 23.06
C VAL A 94 12.00 -3.79 24.09
N LYS A 95 12.40 -2.94 25.04
CA LYS A 95 13.27 -3.34 26.13
C LYS A 95 12.46 -3.92 27.28
N ARG A 96 11.38 -3.23 27.66
CA ARG A 96 10.47 -3.64 28.74
C ARG A 96 9.13 -2.94 28.61
N TYR A 97 8.06 -3.63 29.01
CA TYR A 97 6.76 -3.01 29.28
C TYR A 97 6.10 -3.70 30.48
N ASP A 98 5.10 -3.05 31.07
CA ASP A 98 4.30 -3.63 32.16
C ASP A 98 2.82 -3.72 31.78
N ALA A 99 2.41 -4.86 31.25
CA ALA A 99 1.00 -5.12 30.92
C ALA A 99 0.10 -5.25 32.17
N SER A 100 0.66 -5.47 33.36
CA SER A 100 -0.14 -5.70 34.57
C SER A 100 -0.96 -4.48 34.99
N VAL A 101 -0.51 -3.27 34.61
CA VAL A 101 -1.19 -2.00 34.89
C VAL A 101 -2.45 -1.78 34.05
N VAL A 102 -2.62 -2.55 32.95
CA VAL A 102 -3.73 -2.39 32.00
C VAL A 102 -4.58 -3.64 31.81
N LYS A 103 -4.06 -4.84 32.12
CA LYS A 103 -4.76 -6.12 31.87
C LYS A 103 -6.15 -6.24 32.51
N ASN A 104 -6.41 -5.50 33.58
CA ASN A 104 -7.69 -5.52 34.30
C ASN A 104 -8.58 -4.30 33.97
N ARG A 105 -8.18 -3.45 33.02
CA ARG A 105 -9.03 -2.33 32.57
C ARG A 105 -10.20 -2.87 31.77
N ALA A 106 -11.33 -2.15 31.83
CA ALA A 106 -12.54 -2.51 31.11
C ALA A 106 -12.26 -2.70 29.61
N GLY A 107 -12.80 -3.78 29.05
CA GLY A 107 -12.72 -4.11 27.63
C GLY A 107 -11.35 -4.59 27.12
N VAL A 108 -10.28 -4.52 27.92
CA VAL A 108 -8.96 -5.02 27.52
C VAL A 108 -9.01 -6.54 27.42
N HIS A 109 -8.64 -7.06 26.25
CA HIS A 109 -8.57 -8.48 25.97
C HIS A 109 -7.13 -9.00 26.16
N SER A 110 -6.15 -8.34 25.53
CA SER A 110 -4.75 -8.79 25.55
C SER A 110 -3.78 -7.66 25.26
N VAL A 111 -2.52 -7.86 25.66
CA VAL A 111 -1.38 -7.03 25.27
C VAL A 111 -0.41 -7.92 24.50
N VAL A 112 0.03 -7.47 23.32
CA VAL A 112 0.85 -8.25 22.40
C VAL A 112 2.08 -7.45 22.02
N GLU A 113 3.26 -7.99 22.28
CA GLU A 113 4.51 -7.49 21.70
C GLU A 113 4.65 -8.02 20.28
N PHE A 114 5.09 -7.16 19.36
CA PHE A 114 5.33 -7.51 17.97
C PHE A 114 6.69 -6.98 17.50
N SER A 115 7.32 -7.68 16.56
CA SER A 115 8.53 -7.25 15.85
C SER A 115 8.71 -8.08 14.58
N GLY A 116 9.45 -7.57 13.60
CA GLY A 116 9.78 -8.29 12.37
C GLY A 116 10.96 -7.67 11.64
N GLU A 117 11.39 -8.30 10.56
CA GLU A 117 12.45 -7.75 9.70
C GLU A 117 11.97 -6.49 8.96
N GLU A 118 10.70 -6.48 8.55
CA GLU A 118 10.04 -5.39 7.84
C GLU A 118 8.99 -4.66 8.70
N ILE A 119 8.96 -4.91 10.01
CA ILE A 119 7.98 -4.33 10.95
C ILE A 119 8.71 -3.79 12.17
N GLU A 120 8.46 -2.54 12.53
CA GLU A 120 9.01 -1.95 13.75
C GLU A 120 8.62 -2.76 14.99
N ALA A 121 9.54 -2.90 15.93
CA ALA A 121 9.20 -3.51 17.21
C ALA A 121 8.22 -2.62 17.98
N GLY A 122 7.25 -3.21 18.65
CA GLY A 122 6.23 -2.45 19.36
C GLY A 122 5.35 -3.30 20.26
N VAL A 123 4.41 -2.63 20.91
CA VAL A 123 3.40 -3.27 21.75
C VAL A 123 2.01 -2.78 21.34
N ALA A 124 1.09 -3.73 21.17
CA ALA A 124 -0.32 -3.48 20.88
C ALA A 124 -1.19 -3.89 22.07
N VAL A 125 -2.19 -3.07 22.38
CA VAL A 125 -3.29 -3.44 23.28
C VAL A 125 -4.51 -3.75 22.42
N VAL A 126 -5.11 -4.90 22.66
CA VAL A 126 -6.32 -5.37 21.98
C VAL A 126 -7.50 -5.28 22.95
N ALA A 127 -8.61 -4.71 22.52
CA ALA A 127 -9.80 -4.50 23.34
C ALA A 127 -11.10 -4.59 22.53
N ASP A 128 -12.25 -4.59 23.20
CA ASP A 128 -13.59 -4.58 22.59
C ASP A 128 -13.97 -3.25 21.92
N SER A 129 -13.19 -2.19 22.14
CA SER A 129 -13.33 -0.89 21.47
C SER A 129 -11.96 -0.23 21.25
N TYR A 130 -11.87 0.62 20.21
CA TYR A 130 -10.66 1.40 19.96
C TYR A 130 -10.25 2.26 21.16
N TRP A 131 -11.21 2.90 21.83
CA TRP A 131 -10.91 3.77 22.96
C TRP A 131 -10.38 3.02 24.18
N HIS A 132 -10.91 1.83 24.47
CA HIS A 132 -10.35 0.97 25.52
C HIS A 132 -8.91 0.55 25.19
N ALA A 133 -8.65 0.14 23.94
CA ALA A 133 -7.30 -0.22 23.49
C ALA A 133 -6.32 0.98 23.59
N ARG A 134 -6.70 2.14 23.03
CA ARG A 134 -5.85 3.33 22.95
C ARG A 134 -5.50 3.89 24.33
N THR A 135 -6.50 4.05 25.19
CA THR A 135 -6.29 4.62 26.54
C THR A 135 -5.53 3.67 27.46
N ALA A 136 -5.70 2.36 27.30
CA ALA A 136 -4.86 1.36 27.96
C ALA A 136 -3.41 1.45 27.47
N LEU A 137 -3.18 1.43 26.15
CA LEU A 137 -1.84 1.59 25.58
C LEU A 137 -1.12 2.86 26.05
N ASP A 138 -1.83 3.99 26.15
CA ASP A 138 -1.24 5.25 26.61
C ASP A 138 -0.86 5.25 28.10
N ALA A 139 -1.56 4.47 28.92
CA ALA A 139 -1.25 4.33 30.34
C ALA A 139 -0.13 3.32 30.63
N MET A 140 0.26 2.50 29.64
CA MET A 140 1.29 1.48 29.78
C MET A 140 2.68 2.08 29.57
N PRO A 141 3.58 2.02 30.56
CA PRO A 141 4.98 2.40 30.36
C PRO A 141 5.66 1.40 29.43
N ILE A 142 6.36 1.90 28.41
CA ILE A 142 7.18 1.11 27.51
C ILE A 142 8.57 1.73 27.48
N GLU A 143 9.57 0.93 27.80
CA GLU A 143 10.98 1.26 27.67
C GLU A 143 11.50 0.67 26.35
N TRP A 144 12.22 1.49 25.59
CA TRP A 144 12.79 1.12 24.31
C TRP A 144 14.30 0.91 24.43
N ASP A 145 14.83 -0.02 23.64
CA ASP A 145 16.23 -0.08 23.29
C ASP A 145 16.38 0.54 21.89
N GLU A 146 16.90 1.77 21.85
CA GLU A 146 16.98 2.57 20.63
C GLU A 146 18.05 2.06 19.66
N GLY A 147 18.93 1.15 20.10
CA GLY A 147 19.96 0.57 19.26
C GLY A 147 20.92 1.62 18.67
N THR A 148 21.43 1.35 17.47
CA THR A 148 22.46 2.18 16.82
C THR A 148 21.94 3.48 16.22
N HIS A 149 20.62 3.60 16.04
CA HIS A 149 19.98 4.73 15.36
C HIS A 149 19.41 5.78 16.33
N GLY A 150 19.56 5.61 17.65
CA GLY A 150 19.00 6.53 18.66
C GLY A 150 19.53 7.97 18.58
N ASN A 151 20.68 8.18 17.93
CA ASN A 151 21.29 9.51 17.75
C ASN A 151 21.19 10.03 16.30
N ASP A 152 20.43 9.35 15.44
CA ASP A 152 20.24 9.80 14.06
C ASP A 152 19.50 11.14 14.03
N SER A 153 19.89 12.01 13.10
CA SER A 153 19.28 13.33 12.95
C SER A 153 19.18 13.73 11.49
N SER A 154 18.20 14.58 11.19
CA SER A 154 18.06 15.17 9.85
C SER A 154 19.33 15.90 9.41
N GLU A 155 20.05 16.53 10.34
CA GLU A 155 21.29 17.25 10.04
C GLU A 155 22.39 16.30 9.50
N GLU A 156 22.63 15.16 10.18
CA GLU A 156 23.63 14.21 9.72
C GLU A 156 23.19 13.48 8.43
N PHE A 157 21.88 13.24 8.23
CA PHE A 157 21.37 12.71 6.96
C PHE A 157 21.57 13.69 5.79
N PHE A 158 21.31 14.99 5.98
CA PHE A 158 21.54 15.96 4.93
C PHE A 158 23.03 16.15 4.65
N LYS A 159 23.86 16.16 5.68
CA LYS A 159 25.32 16.24 5.55
C LYS A 159 25.88 15.05 4.76
N SER A 160 25.48 13.82 5.11
CA SER A 160 25.91 12.62 4.37
C SER A 160 25.38 12.61 2.93
N SER A 161 24.12 13.02 2.70
CA SER A 161 23.54 13.12 1.36
C SER A 161 24.29 14.12 0.47
N ARG A 162 24.72 15.27 1.03
CA ARG A 162 25.52 16.26 0.29
C ARG A 162 26.91 15.73 -0.06
N ALA A 163 27.56 15.04 0.87
CA ALA A 163 28.87 14.43 0.60
C ALA A 163 28.81 13.38 -0.53
N MET A 164 27.69 12.66 -0.67
CA MET A 164 27.51 11.70 -1.77
C MET A 164 27.42 12.33 -3.16
N LEU A 165 27.17 13.65 -3.26
CA LEU A 165 27.15 14.34 -4.55
C LEU A 165 28.54 14.46 -5.20
N ASP A 166 29.60 14.38 -4.39
CA ASP A 166 30.99 14.43 -4.84
C ASP A 166 31.52 13.05 -5.26
N GLU A 167 30.78 11.98 -4.99
CA GLU A 167 31.14 10.60 -5.33
C GLU A 167 30.51 10.17 -6.67
N PRO A 168 31.13 9.21 -7.39
CA PRO A 168 30.51 8.63 -8.58
C PRO A 168 29.14 8.04 -8.24
N GLY A 169 28.11 8.44 -9.01
CA GLY A 169 26.75 7.94 -8.80
C GLY A 169 26.68 6.41 -8.87
N ALA A 170 25.99 5.79 -7.90
CA ALA A 170 25.94 4.33 -7.76
C ALA A 170 25.32 3.61 -8.97
N LYS A 171 24.48 4.30 -9.75
CA LYS A 171 23.81 3.72 -10.93
C LYS A 171 23.45 4.79 -11.96
N VAL A 172 23.79 4.53 -13.22
CA VAL A 172 23.30 5.32 -14.36
C VAL A 172 21.95 4.78 -14.79
N VAL A 173 20.87 5.51 -14.49
CA VAL A 173 19.49 5.12 -14.85
C VAL A 173 19.19 5.42 -16.32
N THR A 174 19.82 6.44 -16.89
CA THR A 174 19.67 6.80 -18.30
C THR A 174 20.94 7.48 -18.79
N LYS A 175 21.46 7.04 -19.95
CA LYS A 175 22.54 7.69 -20.66
C LYS A 175 22.08 8.03 -22.07
N LYS A 176 22.16 9.31 -22.44
CA LYS A 176 21.91 9.78 -23.81
C LYS A 176 23.15 10.56 -24.26
N GLY A 177 23.86 10.02 -25.25
CA GLY A 177 25.13 10.60 -25.72
C GLY A 177 26.26 10.49 -24.69
N ASP A 178 27.17 11.46 -24.71
CA ASP A 178 28.32 11.58 -23.82
C ASP A 178 28.29 12.93 -23.05
N PRO A 179 27.58 12.99 -21.91
CA PRO A 179 27.45 14.21 -21.12
C PRO A 179 28.78 14.72 -20.57
N GLU A 180 29.70 13.82 -20.22
CA GLU A 180 31.00 14.14 -19.62
C GLU A 180 31.88 14.89 -20.63
N ALA A 181 31.95 14.40 -21.87
CA ALA A 181 32.67 15.08 -22.95
C ALA A 181 32.06 16.45 -23.28
N VAL A 182 30.72 16.58 -23.26
CA VAL A 182 30.04 17.86 -23.51
C VAL A 182 30.32 18.86 -22.40
N LEU A 183 30.19 18.46 -21.13
CA LEU A 183 30.43 19.34 -19.97
C LEU A 183 31.88 19.83 -19.91
N LYS A 184 32.86 18.96 -20.24
CA LYS A 184 34.27 19.34 -20.27
C LYS A 184 34.60 20.44 -21.30
N ASN A 185 33.84 20.50 -22.39
CA ASN A 185 34.05 21.46 -23.48
C ASN A 185 33.05 22.62 -23.47
N ALA A 186 32.16 22.69 -22.48
CA ALA A 186 31.13 23.73 -22.42
C ALA A 186 31.76 25.10 -22.09
N SER A 187 31.32 26.15 -22.78
CA SER A 187 31.74 27.53 -22.50
C SER A 187 31.17 28.08 -21.19
N GLN A 188 30.07 27.48 -20.69
CA GLN A 188 29.45 27.80 -19.42
C GLN A 188 28.84 26.55 -18.81
N VAL A 189 29.07 26.34 -17.51
CA VAL A 189 28.45 25.29 -16.71
C VAL A 189 27.72 25.95 -15.55
N VAL A 190 26.46 25.57 -15.33
CA VAL A 190 25.68 25.98 -14.15
C VAL A 190 25.48 24.76 -13.27
N ALA A 191 25.92 24.87 -12.02
CA ALA A 191 25.75 23.83 -11.01
C ALA A 191 24.95 24.40 -9.83
N ALA A 192 23.99 23.61 -9.34
CA ALA A 192 23.19 23.95 -8.17
C ALA A 192 22.83 22.67 -7.42
N VAL A 193 22.81 22.76 -6.09
CA VAL A 193 22.33 21.69 -5.21
C VAL A 193 20.90 22.02 -4.79
N TYR A 194 20.01 21.05 -4.93
CA TYR A 194 18.63 21.13 -4.50
C TYR A 194 18.37 20.08 -3.44
N GLU A 195 17.70 20.48 -2.36
CA GLU A 195 17.36 19.61 -1.24
C GLU A 195 15.88 19.81 -0.91
N VAL A 196 15.22 18.73 -0.50
CA VAL A 196 13.82 18.74 -0.07
C VAL A 196 13.72 18.06 1.30
N PRO A 197 12.84 18.53 2.20
CA PRO A 197 12.64 17.87 3.47
C PRO A 197 12.00 16.49 3.30
N TYR A 198 12.06 15.67 4.35
CA TYR A 198 11.23 14.47 4.42
C TYR A 198 9.76 14.86 4.40
N LEU A 199 9.02 14.26 3.47
CA LEU A 199 7.60 14.53 3.28
C LEU A 199 6.79 13.41 3.93
N ASP A 200 5.78 13.80 4.70
CA ASP A 200 4.72 12.89 5.13
C ASP A 200 3.63 12.85 4.05
N HIS A 201 3.09 11.67 3.80
CA HIS A 201 1.97 11.46 2.89
C HIS A 201 0.70 12.17 3.40
N THR A 202 0.54 12.34 4.72
CA THR A 202 -0.57 13.09 5.34
C THR A 202 -1.95 12.68 4.83
N VAL A 203 -2.18 11.37 4.72
CA VAL A 203 -3.44 10.82 4.25
C VAL A 203 -4.59 11.11 5.23
N MET A 204 -5.76 11.47 4.70
CA MET A 204 -6.95 11.77 5.51
C MET A 204 -7.49 10.54 6.25
N GLU A 205 -7.42 9.36 5.61
CA GLU A 205 -7.69 8.08 6.25
C GLU A 205 -6.37 7.55 6.85
N PRO A 206 -6.28 7.37 8.18
CA PRO A 206 -5.10 6.74 8.79
C PRO A 206 -4.91 5.31 8.31
N PHE A 207 -3.67 4.84 8.27
CA PHE A 207 -3.38 3.44 8.00
C PHE A 207 -4.16 2.52 8.93
N ASN A 208 -4.88 1.58 8.35
CA ASN A 208 -5.73 0.64 9.06
C ASN A 208 -5.72 -0.72 8.35
N CYS A 209 -6.14 -1.74 9.07
CA CYS A 209 -6.20 -3.11 8.59
C CYS A 209 -7.23 -3.87 9.42
N THR A 210 -8.08 -4.66 8.76
CA THR A 210 -8.99 -5.59 9.44
C THR A 210 -8.63 -6.99 9.00
N ALA A 211 -8.20 -7.83 9.94
CA ALA A 211 -7.92 -9.23 9.67
C ALA A 211 -8.96 -10.14 10.31
N GLN A 212 -9.37 -11.18 9.60
CA GLN A 212 -10.19 -12.27 10.12
C GLN A 212 -9.44 -13.59 9.97
N VAL A 213 -9.10 -14.20 11.11
CA VAL A 213 -8.41 -15.49 11.16
C VAL A 213 -9.42 -16.60 11.45
N THR A 214 -9.39 -17.63 10.62
CA THR A 214 -10.18 -18.86 10.74
C THR A 214 -9.23 -20.07 10.74
N PRO A 215 -9.69 -21.29 11.06
CA PRO A 215 -8.81 -22.47 11.02
C PRO A 215 -8.22 -22.78 9.65
N ASP A 216 -8.88 -22.37 8.57
CA ASP A 216 -8.53 -22.68 7.19
C ASP A 216 -7.92 -21.50 6.42
N ARG A 217 -8.19 -20.26 6.82
CA ARG A 217 -7.67 -19.07 6.12
C ARG A 217 -7.52 -17.82 6.99
N VAL A 218 -6.77 -16.87 6.46
CA VAL A 218 -6.65 -15.50 6.97
C VAL A 218 -7.11 -14.54 5.88
N ASP A 219 -8.17 -13.78 6.16
CA ASP A 219 -8.64 -12.68 5.32
C ASP A 219 -8.06 -11.38 5.88
N ILE A 220 -7.49 -10.52 5.02
CA ILE A 220 -6.88 -9.21 5.37
C ILE A 220 -7.40 -8.15 4.40
#